data_AF-B3MEH2-F1
#
_entry.id   AF-B3MEH2-F1
#
_cell.length_a   1.000
_cell.length_b   1.000
_cell.length_c   1.000
_cell.angle_alpha   90.00
_cell.angle_beta   90.00
_cell.angle_gamma   90.00
#
_symmetry.space_group_name_H-M   'P 1'
#
loop_
_entity.id
_entity.type
_entity.pdbx_description
1 polymer ?
#
loop_
_entity_poly.entity_id
_entity_poly.type
_entity_poly.pdbx_seq_one_letter_code
_entity_poly.pdbx_strand_id
1 'polypeptide(L)'
;MDQRQPNLEDKMEKYWRRMFYLDPKLEPTPLELSELEYFGAFRIINPLDPKRKHWLIYSCLHSEIAENVEKVRRKYGKKNVFEIVRKPVYSGLGFRKIVRDYFVNLRWKANGGFLEAPENSYYNDEKFVKSVNNLLDVEHRRIYDYIMGHLEWFKRYNDQKPPPDVVRFF
;
A
#
# COMPACT_ATOMS: atom_id res chain seq x y z
N MET A 1 -25.16 -29.85 -6.22
CA MET A 1 -25.05 -28.42 -6.60
C MET A 1 -23.78 -27.90 -5.96
N ASP A 2 -22.79 -27.48 -6.73
CA ASP A 2 -21.78 -26.55 -6.21
C ASP A 2 -21.30 -25.69 -7.37
N GLN A 3 -22.06 -24.63 -7.64
CA GLN A 3 -21.65 -23.60 -8.58
C GLN A 3 -20.53 -22.82 -7.89
N ARG A 4 -19.27 -23.21 -8.12
CA ARG A 4 -18.11 -22.36 -7.83
C ARG A 4 -18.27 -21.09 -8.66
N GLN A 5 -18.94 -20.10 -8.09
CA GLN A 5 -18.97 -18.76 -8.65
C GLN A 5 -17.51 -18.33 -8.83
N PRO A 6 -17.09 -17.98 -10.05
CA PRO A 6 -15.71 -17.58 -10.26
C PRO A 6 -15.43 -16.33 -9.42
N ASN A 7 -14.47 -16.44 -8.49
CA ASN A 7 -14.01 -15.32 -7.66
C ASN A 7 -13.51 -14.21 -8.61
N LEU A 8 -13.94 -12.99 -8.35
CA LEU A 8 -13.53 -11.81 -9.12
C LEU A 8 -12.00 -11.66 -9.09
N GLU A 9 -11.38 -11.98 -7.95
CA GLU A 9 -9.93 -11.91 -7.75
C GLU A 9 -9.17 -12.90 -8.66
N ASP A 10 -9.64 -14.15 -8.78
CA ASP A 10 -9.04 -15.16 -9.67
C ASP A 10 -9.10 -14.73 -11.14
N LYS A 11 -10.24 -14.14 -11.54
CA LYS A 11 -10.38 -13.54 -12.88
C LYS A 11 -9.39 -12.40 -13.07
N MET A 12 -9.22 -11.54 -12.07
CA MET A 12 -8.28 -10.41 -12.14
C MET A 12 -6.83 -10.87 -12.29
N GLU A 13 -6.37 -11.87 -11.54
CA GLU A 13 -5.00 -12.40 -11.67
C GLU A 13 -4.73 -12.87 -13.11
N LYS A 14 -5.66 -13.64 -13.70
CA LYS A 14 -5.53 -14.12 -15.08
C LYS A 14 -5.36 -12.97 -16.08
N TYR A 15 -6.15 -11.89 -15.95
CA TYR A 15 -6.04 -10.72 -16.83
C TYR A 15 -4.74 -9.95 -16.60
N TRP A 16 -4.30 -9.79 -15.35
CA TRP A 16 -3.05 -9.12 -15.03
C TRP A 16 -1.83 -9.87 -15.56
N ARG A 17 -1.78 -11.21 -15.40
CA ARG A 17 -0.72 -12.03 -16.00
C ARG A 17 -0.60 -11.80 -17.50
N ARG A 18 -1.75 -11.74 -18.19
CA ARG A 18 -1.80 -11.47 -19.63
C ARG A 18 -1.31 -10.07 -19.98
N MET A 19 -1.69 -9.07 -19.20
CA MET A 19 -1.25 -7.67 -19.37
C MET A 19 0.25 -7.50 -19.18
N PHE A 20 0.86 -8.27 -18.27
CA PHE A 20 2.29 -8.21 -17.94
C PHE A 20 3.13 -9.33 -18.57
N TYR A 21 2.61 -10.04 -19.58
CA TYR A 21 3.31 -11.13 -20.28
C TYR A 21 3.86 -12.23 -19.36
N LEU A 22 3.16 -12.49 -18.25
CA LEU A 22 3.47 -13.58 -17.35
C LEU A 22 2.73 -14.85 -17.79
N ASP A 23 3.36 -16.00 -17.57
CA ASP A 23 2.76 -17.29 -17.88
C ASP A 23 1.41 -17.45 -17.14
N PRO A 24 0.38 -17.97 -17.83
CA PRO A 24 -0.91 -18.25 -17.20
C PRO A 24 -0.72 -19.36 -16.16
N LYS A 25 -1.30 -19.18 -14.97
CA LYS A 25 -1.41 -20.26 -13.99
C LYS A 25 -2.77 -20.93 -14.09
N LEU A 26 -2.78 -22.25 -13.90
CA LEU A 26 -3.99 -23.07 -13.83
C LEU A 26 -4.75 -22.84 -12.52
N GLU A 27 -4.02 -22.66 -11.43
CA GLU A 27 -4.55 -22.41 -10.09
C GLU A 27 -4.27 -20.96 -9.65
N PRO A 28 -5.18 -20.32 -8.89
CA PRO A 28 -4.93 -19.02 -8.28
C PRO A 28 -3.64 -19.03 -7.47
N THR A 29 -2.84 -17.97 -7.55
CA THR A 29 -1.67 -17.85 -6.68
C THR A 29 -2.17 -17.59 -5.26
N PRO A 30 -1.85 -18.44 -4.26
CA PRO A 30 -2.20 -18.17 -2.87
C PRO A 30 -1.62 -16.84 -2.42
N LEU A 31 -2.40 -16.08 -1.64
CA LEU A 31 -1.90 -14.84 -1.05
C LEU A 31 -0.96 -15.18 0.12
N GLU A 32 0.34 -15.03 -0.10
CA GLU A 32 1.36 -15.16 0.94
C GLU A 32 1.32 -13.92 1.85
N LEU A 33 0.58 -14.03 2.97
CA LEU A 33 0.43 -12.92 3.93
C LEU A 33 1.77 -12.44 4.51
N SER A 34 2.78 -13.30 4.54
CA SER A 34 4.14 -12.98 5.01
C SER A 34 4.84 -11.95 4.13
N GLU A 35 4.50 -11.88 2.84
CA GLU A 35 5.04 -10.92 1.88
C GLU A 35 4.25 -9.60 1.87
N LEU A 36 3.10 -9.57 2.53
CA LEU A 36 2.25 -8.40 2.57
C LEU A 36 2.84 -7.33 3.48
N GLU A 37 3.17 -6.18 2.88
CA GLU A 37 3.59 -5.01 3.64
C GLU A 37 2.38 -4.28 4.21
N TYR A 38 2.55 -3.78 5.42
CA TYR A 38 1.58 -2.98 6.13
C TYR A 38 2.13 -1.60 6.39
N PHE A 39 1.20 -0.68 6.40
CA PHE A 39 1.38 0.66 6.91
C PHE A 39 0.49 0.84 8.12
N GLY A 40 1.03 1.43 9.17
CA GLY A 40 0.22 1.83 10.29
C GLY A 40 0.72 3.09 10.97
N ALA A 41 -0.14 3.60 11.84
CA ALA A 41 0.17 4.79 12.60
C ALA A 41 -0.39 4.71 14.02
N PHE A 42 0.40 5.18 14.97
CA PHE A 42 0.07 5.30 16.36
C PHE A 42 -0.18 6.76 16.73
N ARG A 43 -1.22 6.95 17.54
CA ARG A 43 -1.40 8.09 18.42
C ARG A 43 -0.78 7.75 19.77
N ILE A 44 0.12 8.60 20.24
CA ILE A 44 0.80 8.46 21.53
C ILE A 44 0.38 9.64 22.41
N ILE A 45 -0.17 9.34 23.58
CA ILE A 45 -0.60 10.34 24.56
C ILE A 45 0.56 10.61 25.52
N ASN A 46 0.91 11.88 25.74
CA ASN A 46 1.88 12.21 26.77
C ASN A 46 1.23 12.11 28.17
N PRO A 47 1.77 11.31 29.11
CA PRO A 47 1.21 11.21 30.46
C PRO A 47 1.23 12.52 31.25
N LEU A 48 2.23 13.37 31.00
CA LEU A 48 2.40 14.66 31.68
C LEU A 48 1.50 15.75 31.10
N ASP A 49 1.06 15.59 29.84
CA ASP A 49 0.12 16.49 29.19
C ASP A 49 -0.76 15.69 28.22
N PRO A 50 -1.91 15.17 28.68
CA PRO A 50 -2.80 14.34 27.85
C PRO A 50 -3.37 15.07 26.62
N LYS A 51 -3.33 16.41 26.59
CA LYS A 51 -3.74 17.19 25.42
C LYS A 51 -2.68 17.13 24.32
N ARG A 52 -1.41 16.92 24.68
CA ARG A 52 -0.30 16.80 23.76
C ARG A 52 -0.21 15.39 23.19
N LYS A 53 -0.56 15.27 21.92
CA LYS A 53 -0.50 14.03 21.15
C LYS A 53 0.78 13.99 20.32
N HIS A 54 1.37 12.81 20.23
CA HIS A 54 2.50 12.52 19.37
C HIS A 54 2.10 11.45 18.36
N TRP A 55 2.66 11.53 17.16
CA TRP A 55 2.29 10.67 16.05
C TRP A 55 3.50 9.88 15.59
N LEU A 56 3.29 8.60 15.37
CA LEU A 56 4.34 7.68 14.93
C LEU A 56 3.80 6.83 13.79
N ILE A 57 4.44 6.89 12.63
CA ILE A 57 4.11 6.04 11.49
C ILE A 57 5.11 4.89 11.44
N TYR A 58 4.64 3.71 11.04
CA TYR A 58 5.48 2.55 10.78
C TYR A 58 5.11 1.92 9.44
N SER A 59 6.09 1.28 8.81
CA SER A 59 5.85 0.37 7.69
C SER A 59 6.74 -0.86 7.82
N CYS A 60 6.12 -2.03 7.71
CA CYS A 60 6.76 -3.32 7.97
C CYS A 60 6.04 -4.45 7.22
N LEU A 61 6.63 -5.63 7.17
CA LEU A 61 5.93 -6.85 6.75
C LEU A 61 4.87 -7.25 7.78
N HIS A 62 3.92 -8.07 7.36
CA HIS A 62 2.87 -8.58 8.25
C HIS A 62 3.43 -9.29 9.48
N SER A 63 4.45 -10.14 9.28
CA SER A 63 5.13 -10.89 10.34
C SER A 63 5.77 -9.99 11.41
N GLU A 64 6.14 -8.77 11.04
CA GLU A 64 6.85 -7.81 11.88
C GLU A 64 5.91 -6.89 12.68
N ILE A 65 4.60 -6.88 12.39
CA ILE A 65 3.65 -5.97 13.04
C ILE A 65 3.67 -6.16 14.56
N ALA A 66 3.59 -7.40 15.03
CA ALA A 66 3.50 -7.69 16.46
C ALA A 66 4.73 -7.18 17.22
N GLU A 67 5.93 -7.41 16.67
CA GLU A 67 7.17 -6.94 17.25
C GLU A 67 7.24 -5.41 17.27
N ASN A 68 6.88 -4.74 16.17
CA ASN A 68 6.90 -3.29 16.07
C ASN A 68 5.91 -2.63 17.03
N VAL A 69 4.68 -3.15 17.12
CA VAL A 69 3.68 -2.67 18.08
C VAL A 69 4.21 -2.79 19.51
N GLU A 70 4.84 -3.91 19.86
CA GLU A 70 5.36 -4.13 21.21
C GLU A 70 6.60 -3.27 21.50
N LYS A 71 7.45 -3.02 20.51
CA LYS A 71 8.58 -2.08 20.63
C LYS A 71 8.11 -0.66 20.96
N VAL A 72 7.05 -0.19 20.30
CA VAL A 72 6.45 1.12 20.56
C VAL A 72 5.79 1.16 21.94
N ARG A 73 5.04 0.12 22.31
CA ARG A 73 4.42 0.02 23.65
C ARG A 73 5.42 -0.03 24.79
N ARG A 74 6.58 -0.68 24.59
CA ARG A 74 7.69 -0.65 25.55
C ARG A 74 8.30 0.74 25.69
N LYS A 75 8.47 1.47 24.57
CA LYS A 75 9.05 2.83 24.57
C LYS A 75 8.14 3.88 25.22
N TYR A 76 6.84 3.87 24.92
CA TYR A 76 5.91 4.95 25.33
C TYR A 76 4.89 4.54 26.40
N GLY A 77 4.86 3.26 26.78
CA GLY A 77 3.90 2.70 27.72
C GLY A 77 2.62 2.21 27.04
N LYS A 78 2.24 0.96 27.31
CA LYS A 78 1.08 0.28 26.68
C LYS A 78 -0.23 1.06 26.76
N LYS A 79 -0.50 1.77 27.86
CA LYS A 79 -1.74 2.55 28.07
C LYS A 79 -1.78 3.86 27.26
N ASN A 80 -0.65 4.31 26.75
CA ASN A 80 -0.50 5.61 26.08
C ASN A 80 -0.47 5.48 24.56
N VAL A 81 -0.33 4.26 24.02
CA VAL A 81 -0.16 3.98 22.59
C VAL A 81 -1.46 3.42 22.02
N PHE A 82 -2.01 4.12 21.03
CA PHE A 82 -3.22 3.73 20.33
C PHE A 82 -2.93 3.63 18.84
N GLU A 83 -3.12 2.45 18.28
CA GLU A 83 -3.06 2.31 16.82
C GLU A 83 -4.36 2.85 16.23
N ILE A 84 -4.23 3.84 15.34
CA ILE A 84 -5.38 4.54 14.73
C ILE A 84 -5.52 4.23 13.25
N VAL A 85 -4.46 3.73 12.61
CA VAL A 85 -4.45 3.31 11.22
C VAL A 85 -3.67 2.01 11.11
N ARG A 86 -4.23 1.04 10.38
CA ARG A 86 -3.53 -0.14 9.87
C ARG A 86 -4.12 -0.50 8.52
N LYS A 87 -3.30 -0.50 7.47
CA LYS A 87 -3.71 -0.79 6.10
C LYS A 87 -2.66 -1.64 5.40
N PRO A 88 -3.07 -2.67 4.63
CA PRO A 88 -2.15 -3.36 3.73
C PRO A 88 -1.76 -2.44 2.57
N VAL A 89 -0.55 -2.60 2.03
CA VAL A 89 -0.05 -1.79 0.90
C VAL A 89 0.58 -2.67 -0.17
N TYR A 90 0.28 -2.40 -1.44
CA TYR A 90 0.59 -3.28 -2.58
C TYR A 90 2.04 -3.20 -3.09
N SER A 91 2.78 -2.16 -2.71
CA SER A 91 4.24 -2.20 -2.60
C SER A 91 4.59 -1.14 -1.57
N GLY A 92 5.17 -1.51 -0.45
CA GLY A 92 5.58 -0.53 0.55
C GLY A 92 6.72 0.34 0.04
N LEU A 93 7.52 -0.06 -0.96
CA LEU A 93 8.56 0.81 -1.53
C LEU A 93 7.98 2.11 -2.12
N GLY A 94 6.96 2.01 -2.96
CA GLY A 94 6.29 3.18 -3.56
C GLY A 94 5.62 4.05 -2.52
N PHE A 95 4.80 3.43 -1.67
CA PHE A 95 4.05 4.15 -0.66
C PHE A 95 4.94 4.75 0.44
N ARG A 96 5.95 4.02 0.94
CA ARG A 96 6.92 4.53 1.93
C ARG A 96 7.63 5.77 1.40
N LYS A 97 7.96 5.82 0.11
CA LYS A 97 8.58 6.99 -0.50
C LYS A 97 7.62 8.19 -0.46
N ILE A 98 6.38 8.02 -0.93
CA ILE A 98 5.35 9.07 -0.91
C ILE A 98 5.12 9.62 0.50
N VAL A 99 4.97 8.72 1.48
CA VAL A 99 4.82 9.08 2.88
C VAL A 99 6.04 9.82 3.40
N ARG A 100 7.24 9.29 3.17
CA ARG A 100 8.50 9.90 3.61
C ARG A 100 8.65 11.30 3.04
N ASP A 101 8.50 11.46 1.74
CA ASP A 101 8.66 12.74 1.05
C ASP A 101 7.65 13.78 1.58
N TYR A 102 6.40 13.36 1.83
CA TYR A 102 5.38 14.23 2.43
C TYR A 102 5.75 14.68 3.86
N PHE A 103 6.11 13.75 4.74
CA PHE A 103 6.33 14.05 6.16
C PHE A 103 7.70 14.65 6.47
N VAL A 104 8.73 14.39 5.65
CA VAL A 104 10.05 15.04 5.77
C VAL A 104 9.91 16.56 5.56
N ASN A 105 9.07 17.00 4.62
CA ASN A 105 8.76 18.42 4.43
C ASN A 105 8.10 19.05 5.68
N LEU A 106 7.50 18.24 6.54
CA LEU A 106 6.91 18.64 7.82
C LEU A 106 7.88 18.45 9.01
N ARG A 107 9.17 18.23 8.74
CA ARG A 107 10.24 18.02 9.73
C ARG A 107 10.04 16.78 10.61
N TRP A 108 9.34 15.77 10.12
CA TRP A 108 9.27 14.48 10.79
C TRP A 108 10.63 13.77 10.72
N LYS A 109 10.99 13.06 11.79
CA LYS A 109 12.27 12.36 11.88
C LYS A 109 12.09 10.91 11.45
N ALA A 110 12.85 10.49 10.44
CA ALA A 110 12.95 9.08 10.08
C ALA A 110 13.94 8.38 11.03
N ASN A 111 13.51 7.29 11.64
CA ASN A 111 14.36 6.43 12.48
C ASN A 111 14.08 4.97 12.16
N GLY A 112 14.92 4.37 11.31
CA GLY A 112 14.70 3.03 10.77
C GLY A 112 13.38 2.96 10.00
N GLY A 113 12.54 1.96 10.32
CA GLY A 113 11.20 1.76 9.73
C GLY A 113 10.10 2.69 10.27
N PHE A 114 10.45 3.66 11.13
CA PHE A 114 9.50 4.59 11.75
C PHE A 114 9.69 6.02 11.27
N LEU A 115 8.59 6.78 11.23
CA LEU A 115 8.57 8.23 11.07
C LEU A 115 7.91 8.85 12.29
N GLU A 116 8.66 9.62 13.07
CA GLU A 116 8.18 10.27 14.29
C GLU A 116 7.86 11.75 14.02
N ALA A 117 6.70 12.21 14.47
CA ALA A 117 6.30 13.59 14.34
C ALA A 117 7.14 14.53 15.22
N PRO A 118 7.34 15.79 14.82
CA PRO A 118 7.96 16.76 15.71
C PRO A 118 7.06 17.03 16.93
N GLU A 119 7.70 17.50 17.99
CA GLU A 119 7.10 17.77 19.29
C GLU A 119 5.95 18.81 19.26
N ASN A 120 5.96 19.68 18.26
CA ASN A 120 5.01 20.76 18.00
C ASN A 120 4.15 20.48 16.76
N SER A 121 3.91 19.20 16.47
CA SER A 121 3.04 18.78 15.36
C SER A 121 1.65 19.44 15.45
N TYR A 122 1.17 19.99 14.33
CA TYR A 122 -0.15 20.62 14.23
C TYR A 122 -1.29 19.62 14.03
N TYR A 123 -0.98 18.32 13.97
CA TYR A 123 -1.94 17.28 13.69
C TYR A 123 -2.82 16.95 14.90
N ASN A 124 -4.13 16.95 14.66
CA ASN A 124 -5.11 16.21 15.47
C ASN A 124 -5.47 14.88 14.77
N ASP A 125 -6.24 14.03 15.45
CA ASP A 125 -6.60 12.68 14.97
C ASP A 125 -7.24 12.71 13.59
N GLU A 126 -8.24 13.58 13.40
CA GLU A 126 -8.96 13.70 12.13
C GLU A 126 -8.06 14.16 10.98
N LYS A 127 -7.28 15.23 11.19
CA LYS A 127 -6.34 15.74 10.18
C LYS A 127 -5.27 14.72 9.83
N PHE A 128 -4.78 14.00 10.83
CA PHE A 128 -3.74 13.01 10.64
C PHE A 128 -4.26 11.82 9.83
N VAL A 129 -5.39 11.22 10.24
CA VAL A 129 -6.03 10.12 9.52
C VAL A 129 -6.39 10.54 8.09
N LYS A 130 -6.94 11.74 7.92
CA LYS A 130 -7.25 12.29 6.59
C LYS A 130 -6.00 12.43 5.73
N SER A 131 -4.90 12.94 6.28
CA SER A 131 -3.65 13.13 5.52
C SER A 131 -3.07 11.78 5.08
N VAL A 132 -3.07 10.79 5.98
CA VAL A 132 -2.64 9.42 5.67
C VAL A 132 -3.51 8.79 4.58
N ASN A 133 -4.83 8.90 4.69
CA ASN A 133 -5.75 8.37 3.67
C ASN A 133 -5.55 9.05 2.32
N ASN A 134 -5.36 10.37 2.29
CA ASN A 134 -5.05 11.07 1.05
C ASN A 134 -3.77 10.55 0.39
N LEU A 135 -2.72 10.23 1.18
CA LEU A 135 -1.49 9.63 0.64
C LEU A 135 -1.73 8.23 0.10
N LEU A 136 -2.57 7.42 0.77
CA LEU A 136 -2.98 6.11 0.26
C LEU A 136 -3.72 6.25 -1.07
N ASP A 137 -4.62 7.22 -1.19
CA ASP A 137 -5.37 7.48 -2.43
C ASP A 137 -4.44 7.90 -3.57
N VAL A 138 -3.38 8.68 -3.28
CA VAL A 138 -2.34 9.02 -4.26
C VAL A 138 -1.61 7.77 -4.77
N GLU A 139 -1.24 6.84 -3.88
CA GLU A 139 -0.59 5.59 -4.30
C GLU A 139 -1.55 4.69 -5.09
N HIS A 140 -2.81 4.55 -4.64
CA HIS A 140 -3.82 3.80 -5.37
C HIS A 140 -4.04 4.36 -6.77
N ARG A 141 -4.09 5.69 -6.90
CA ARG A 141 -4.20 6.35 -8.20
C ARG A 141 -2.99 6.08 -9.07
N ARG A 142 -1.77 6.17 -8.53
CA ARG A 142 -0.55 5.86 -9.27
C ARG A 142 -0.54 4.41 -9.79
N ILE A 143 -0.95 3.45 -8.96
CA ILE A 143 -1.06 2.04 -9.37
C ILE A 143 -2.12 1.89 -10.46
N TYR A 144 -3.28 2.52 -10.29
CA TYR A 144 -4.35 2.52 -11.29
C TYR A 144 -3.87 3.08 -12.63
N ASP A 145 -3.24 4.26 -12.62
CA ASP A 145 -2.72 4.92 -13.82
C ASP A 145 -1.66 4.04 -14.52
N TYR A 146 -0.81 3.35 -13.75
CA TYR A 146 0.18 2.40 -14.28
C TYR A 146 -0.48 1.19 -14.98
N ILE A 147 -1.50 0.60 -14.36
CA ILE A 147 -2.27 -0.52 -14.92
C ILE A 147 -3.01 -0.06 -16.19
N MET A 148 -3.64 1.11 -16.15
CA MET A 148 -4.37 1.65 -17.31
C MET A 148 -3.43 1.95 -18.48
N GLY A 149 -2.25 2.51 -18.22
CA GLY A 149 -1.23 2.72 -19.25
C GLY A 149 -0.77 1.42 -19.91
N HIS A 150 -0.55 0.36 -19.11
CA HIS A 150 -0.23 -0.97 -19.63
C HIS A 150 -1.38 -1.58 -20.43
N LEU A 151 -2.63 -1.41 -19.97
CA LEU A 151 -3.81 -1.89 -20.69
C LEU A 151 -3.95 -1.20 -22.05
N GLU A 152 -3.75 0.11 -22.12
CA GLU A 152 -3.79 0.86 -23.38
C GLU A 152 -2.69 0.42 -24.34
N TRP A 153 -1.48 0.23 -23.83
CA TRP A 153 -0.37 -0.29 -24.62
C TRP A 153 -0.68 -1.70 -25.13
N PHE A 154 -1.18 -2.60 -24.27
CA PHE A 154 -1.58 -3.96 -24.64
C PHE A 154 -2.61 -3.96 -25.78
N LYS A 155 -3.64 -3.10 -25.69
CA LYS A 155 -4.64 -2.94 -26.77
C LYS A 155 -3.99 -2.49 -28.07
N ARG A 156 -3.11 -1.48 -28.04
CA ARG A 156 -2.47 -0.94 -29.27
C ARG A 156 -1.61 -1.97 -30.01
N TYR A 157 -0.94 -2.87 -29.30
CA TYR A 157 -0.01 -3.82 -29.93
C TYR A 157 -0.65 -5.18 -30.22
N ASN A 158 -1.64 -5.63 -29.43
CA ASN A 158 -2.32 -6.91 -29.66
C ASN A 158 -3.62 -6.79 -30.46
N ASP A 159 -4.23 -5.60 -30.59
CA ASP A 159 -5.35 -5.35 -31.51
C ASP A 159 -4.88 -4.94 -32.92
N GLN A 160 -3.57 -5.05 -33.21
CA GLN A 160 -3.09 -4.97 -34.59
C GLN A 160 -3.65 -6.19 -35.34
N LYS A 161 -4.69 -5.95 -36.15
CA LYS A 161 -5.20 -6.96 -37.08
C LYS A 161 -4.01 -7.53 -37.86
N PRO A 162 -3.95 -8.86 -38.09
CA PRO A 162 -2.92 -9.41 -38.96
C PRO A 162 -2.92 -8.62 -40.28
N PRO A 163 -1.73 -8.39 -40.90
CA PRO A 163 -1.68 -7.79 -42.21
C PRO A 163 -2.69 -8.54 -43.10
N PRO A 164 -3.54 -7.84 -43.89
CA PRO A 164 -4.44 -8.53 -44.79
C PRO A 164 -3.62 -9.51 -45.63
N ASP A 165 -4.04 -10.77 -45.67
CA ASP A 165 -3.37 -11.83 -46.43
C ASP A 165 -3.07 -11.28 -47.82
N VAL A 166 -1.79 -11.00 -48.10
CA VAL A 166 -1.36 -10.67 -49.45
C VAL A 166 -1.43 -11.98 -50.20
N VAL A 167 -2.61 -12.25 -50.78
CA VAL A 167 -2.83 -13.34 -51.72
C VAL A 167 -1.84 -13.13 -52.86
N ARG A 168 -0.69 -13.80 -52.78
CA ARG A 168 0.27 -13.89 -53.87
C ARG A 168 -0.34 -14.83 -54.89
N PHE A 169 -0.99 -14.25 -55.90
CA PHE A 169 -1.29 -14.96 -57.13
C PHE A 169 0.05 -15.28 -57.80
N PHE A 170 0.39 -16.57 -57.84
CA PHE A 170 1.39 -17.12 -58.75
C PHE A 170 0.72 -17.47 -60.08
#